data_AF-A0A8H3E828-F1
#
_entry.id   AF-A0A8H3E828-F1
#
_cell.length_a   1.000
_cell.length_b   1.000
_cell.length_c   1.000
_cell.angle_alpha   90.00
_cell.angle_beta   90.00
_cell.angle_gamma   90.00
#
_symmetry.space_group_name_H-M   'P 1'
#
loop_
_entity.id
_entity.type
_entity.pdbx_description
1 polymer ?
#
loop_
_entity_poly.entity_id
_entity_poly.type
_entity_poly.pdbx_seq_one_letter_code
_entity_poly.pdbx_strand_id
1 'polypeptide(L)'
;MITHLANALDSDDHNTQLFAMAQLWVFIQMSICEADRTSPVLSLLEMELLKYPKLEGNIERQEVVAEELEDKVMADIDASSFVLGDYTYRVLEVMLQRRSTPLPERIDSWMNGSPKRLRGIESFLNYETERSVAYPDLVFDSEGRPSCIPSSEEQRA
;
A
#
# COMPACT_ATOMS: atom_id res chain seq x y z
N MET A 1 -5.97 -11.10 -12.13
CA MET A 1 -5.76 -10.11 -11.05
C MET A 1 -5.38 -8.74 -11.60
N ILE A 2 -4.27 -8.61 -12.34
CA ILE A 2 -3.82 -7.33 -12.91
C ILE A 2 -4.90 -6.64 -13.76
N THR A 3 -5.62 -7.39 -14.60
CA THR A 3 -6.75 -6.84 -15.38
C THR A 3 -7.87 -6.27 -14.50
N HIS A 4 -8.14 -6.86 -13.34
CA HIS A 4 -9.16 -6.32 -12.42
C HIS A 4 -8.68 -5.02 -11.78
N LEU A 5 -7.41 -4.94 -11.40
CA LEU A 5 -6.82 -3.69 -10.88
C LEU A 5 -6.79 -2.62 -11.96
N ALA A 6 -6.44 -2.96 -13.20
CA ALA A 6 -6.48 -2.04 -14.33
C ALA A 6 -7.88 -1.47 -14.55
N ASN A 7 -8.92 -2.31 -14.52
CA ASN A 7 -10.31 -1.85 -14.64
C ASN A 7 -10.75 -1.01 -13.42
N ALA A 8 -10.23 -1.31 -12.24
CA ALA A 8 -10.55 -0.57 -11.00
C ALA A 8 -9.96 0.86 -11.01
N LEU A 9 -8.98 1.15 -11.87
CA LEU A 9 -8.50 2.52 -12.09
C LEU A 9 -9.57 3.45 -12.66
N ASP A 10 -10.58 2.91 -13.33
CA ASP A 10 -11.69 3.68 -13.91
C ASP A 10 -12.94 3.69 -12.98
N SER A 11 -12.80 3.26 -11.72
CA SER A 11 -13.92 3.20 -10.76
C SER A 11 -14.36 4.59 -10.28
N ASP A 12 -15.65 4.85 -10.08
CA ASP A 12 -16.08 6.12 -9.46
C ASP A 12 -15.71 6.23 -7.96
N ASP A 13 -15.35 5.11 -7.32
CA ASP A 13 -14.88 5.11 -5.94
C ASP A 13 -13.38 5.42 -5.87
N HIS A 14 -13.05 6.61 -5.36
CA HIS A 14 -11.69 7.09 -5.21
C HIS A 14 -10.81 6.15 -4.36
N ASN A 15 -11.37 5.52 -3.33
CA ASN A 15 -10.61 4.56 -2.50
C ASN A 15 -10.23 3.32 -3.31
N THR A 16 -11.16 2.81 -4.12
CA THR A 16 -10.91 1.70 -5.05
C THR A 16 -9.86 2.05 -6.09
N GLN A 17 -9.94 3.25 -6.70
CA GLN A 17 -8.93 3.71 -7.67
C GLN A 17 -7.55 3.78 -7.03
N LEU A 18 -7.44 4.45 -5.87
CA LEU A 18 -6.17 4.66 -5.20
C LEU A 18 -5.56 3.34 -4.70
N PHE A 19 -6.39 2.44 -4.17
CA PHE A 19 -5.96 1.08 -3.84
C PHE A 19 -5.41 0.35 -5.07
N ALA A 20 -6.11 0.43 -6.20
CA ALA A 20 -5.67 -0.20 -7.44
C ALA A 20 -4.35 0.37 -7.97
N MET A 21 -4.17 1.70 -7.92
CA MET A 21 -2.91 2.36 -8.28
C MET A 21 -1.76 1.92 -7.38
N ALA A 22 -1.95 1.97 -6.06
CA ALA A 22 -0.96 1.54 -5.07
C ALA A 22 -0.60 0.06 -5.25
N GLN A 23 -1.57 -0.82 -5.44
CA GLN A 23 -1.36 -2.25 -5.61
C GLN A 23 -0.63 -2.57 -6.94
N LEU A 24 -0.96 -1.88 -8.03
CA LEU A 24 -0.23 -2.02 -9.31
C LEU A 24 1.22 -1.57 -9.17
N TRP A 25 1.46 -0.43 -8.50
CA TRP A 25 2.81 0.04 -8.22
C TRP A 25 3.61 -1.00 -7.44
N VAL A 26 3.04 -1.60 -6.40
CA VAL A 26 3.69 -2.65 -5.60
C VAL A 26 4.09 -3.85 -6.47
N PHE A 27 3.19 -4.34 -7.33
CA PHE A 27 3.51 -5.46 -8.23
C PHE A 27 4.64 -5.15 -9.20
N ILE A 28 4.62 -3.96 -9.78
CA ILE A 28 5.69 -3.52 -10.68
C ILE A 28 7.02 -3.42 -9.92
N GLN A 29 7.00 -2.85 -8.72
CA GLN A 29 8.22 -2.72 -7.93
C GLN A 29 8.79 -4.05 -7.45
N MET A 30 7.95 -5.04 -7.14
CA MET A 30 8.42 -6.40 -6.87
C MET A 30 9.14 -7.00 -8.09
N SER A 31 8.64 -6.76 -9.31
CA SER A 31 9.30 -7.23 -10.53
C SER A 31 10.62 -6.51 -10.81
N ILE A 32 10.71 -5.20 -10.52
CA ILE A 32 11.94 -4.40 -10.68
C ILE A 32 13.02 -4.83 -9.67
N CYS A 33 12.63 -5.04 -8.41
CA CYS A 33 13.58 -5.28 -7.31
C CYS A 33 14.03 -6.73 -7.16
N GLU A 34 13.35 -7.69 -7.78
CA GLU A 34 13.73 -9.09 -7.65
C GLU A 34 15.09 -9.33 -8.31
N ALA A 35 16.06 -9.71 -7.48
CA ALA A 35 17.43 -9.95 -7.90
C ALA A 35 17.57 -11.29 -8.64
N ASP A 36 16.77 -12.30 -8.27
CA ASP A 36 16.77 -13.59 -8.95
C ASP A 36 15.90 -13.56 -10.20
N ARG A 37 16.53 -13.24 -11.34
CA ARG A 37 15.90 -13.23 -12.67
C ARG A 37 15.51 -14.62 -13.18
N THR A 38 15.91 -15.70 -12.51
CA THR A 38 15.54 -17.07 -12.87
C THR A 38 14.31 -17.60 -12.13
N SER A 39 13.77 -16.80 -11.20
CA SER A 39 12.62 -17.17 -10.40
C SER A 39 11.37 -17.40 -11.26
N PRO A 40 10.74 -18.59 -11.20
CA PRO A 40 9.50 -18.84 -11.95
C PRO A 40 8.33 -17.98 -11.44
N VAL A 41 8.37 -17.55 -10.18
CA VAL A 41 7.37 -16.67 -9.58
C VAL A 41 7.47 -15.27 -10.20
N LEU A 42 8.69 -14.78 -10.40
CA LEU A 42 8.94 -13.50 -11.07
C LEU A 42 8.46 -13.56 -12.53
N SER A 43 8.78 -14.62 -13.28
CA SER A 43 8.30 -14.77 -14.66
C SER A 43 6.78 -14.79 -14.74
N LEU A 44 6.11 -15.44 -13.79
CA LEU A 44 4.65 -15.44 -13.71
C LEU A 44 4.10 -14.03 -13.43
N LEU A 45 4.70 -13.31 -12.48
CA LEU A 45 4.33 -11.93 -12.16
C LEU A 45 4.47 -11.03 -13.39
N GLU A 46 5.58 -11.11 -14.12
CA GLU A 46 5.84 -10.31 -15.32
C GLU A 46 4.83 -10.61 -16.43
N MET A 47 4.51 -11.87 -16.68
CA MET A 47 3.46 -12.24 -17.63
C MET A 47 2.09 -11.67 -17.25
N GLU A 48 1.76 -11.65 -15.96
CA GLU A 48 0.52 -11.02 -15.48
C GLU A 48 0.58 -9.49 -15.62
N LEU A 49 1.72 -8.87 -15.30
CA LEU A 49 1.93 -7.42 -15.43
C LEU A 49 1.76 -6.95 -16.87
N LEU A 50 2.22 -7.72 -17.87
CA LEU A 50 2.03 -7.39 -19.29
C LEU A 50 0.56 -7.24 -19.72
N LYS A 51 -0.40 -7.71 -18.92
CA LYS A 51 -1.83 -7.47 -19.14
C LYS A 51 -2.27 -6.06 -18.74
N TYR A 52 -1.42 -5.30 -18.04
CA TYR A 52 -1.68 -3.91 -17.70
C TYR A 52 -1.48 -3.03 -18.94
N PRO A 53 -2.52 -2.33 -19.42
CA PRO A 53 -2.46 -1.64 -20.72
C PRO A 53 -1.33 -0.61 -20.86
N LYS A 54 -0.92 0.03 -19.76
CA LYS A 54 0.14 1.06 -19.77
C LYS A 54 1.53 0.49 -20.04
N LEU A 55 1.75 -0.81 -19.84
CA LEU A 55 3.01 -1.46 -20.21
C LEU A 55 3.08 -1.78 -21.71
N GLU A 56 1.96 -1.72 -22.44
CA GLU A 56 1.90 -1.98 -23.89
C GLU A 56 2.55 -3.30 -24.31
N GLY A 57 2.46 -4.33 -23.46
CA GLY A 57 3.10 -5.62 -23.73
C GLY A 57 4.64 -5.59 -23.67
N ASN A 58 5.24 -4.53 -23.14
CA ASN A 58 6.68 -4.39 -22.97
C ASN A 58 7.06 -4.20 -21.49
N ILE A 59 7.73 -5.21 -20.91
CA ILE A 59 8.16 -5.17 -19.50
C ILE A 59 9.28 -4.15 -19.26
N GLU A 60 10.05 -3.78 -20.28
CA GLU A 60 11.10 -2.76 -20.16
C GLU A 60 10.54 -1.38 -19.80
N ARG A 61 9.23 -1.16 -19.98
CA ARG A 61 8.54 0.08 -19.61
C ARG A 61 8.20 0.18 -18.13
N GLN A 62 8.46 -0.87 -17.34
CA GLN A 62 8.02 -0.97 -15.95
C GLN A 62 8.51 0.17 -15.06
N GLU A 63 9.73 0.67 -15.26
CA GLU A 63 10.27 1.79 -14.48
C GLU A 63 9.48 3.07 -14.73
N VAL A 64 9.26 3.41 -16.01
CA VAL A 64 8.47 4.60 -16.41
C VAL A 64 7.04 4.50 -15.90
N VAL A 65 6.41 3.32 -16.04
CA VAL A 65 5.04 3.11 -15.58
C VAL A 65 4.94 3.16 -14.06
N ALA A 66 5.96 2.69 -13.34
CA ALA A 66 6.03 2.82 -11.89
C ALA A 66 6.14 4.28 -11.44
N GLU A 67 6.98 5.07 -12.09
CA GLU A 67 7.10 6.52 -11.81
C GLU A 67 5.77 7.24 -12.06
N GLU A 68 5.10 6.98 -13.19
CA GLU A 68 3.78 7.56 -13.47
C GLU A 68 2.71 7.18 -12.44
N LEU A 69 2.73 5.94 -11.94
CA LEU A 69 1.82 5.50 -10.89
C LEU A 69 2.14 6.14 -9.55
N GLU A 70 3.42 6.28 -9.22
CA GLU A 70 3.86 6.95 -8.00
C GLU A 70 3.42 8.42 -7.98
N ASP A 71 3.67 9.17 -9.05
CA ASP A 71 3.28 10.58 -9.17
C ASP A 71 1.77 10.75 -9.01
N LYS A 72 0.97 9.84 -9.56
CA LYS A 72 -0.50 9.85 -9.40
C LYS A 72 -0.94 9.55 -7.98
N VAL A 73 -0.35 8.53 -7.35
CA VAL A 73 -0.65 8.20 -5.94
C VAL A 73 -0.30 9.38 -5.05
N MET A 74 0.85 10.00 -5.23
CA MET A 74 1.26 11.20 -4.48
C MET A 74 0.28 12.36 -4.67
N ALA A 75 -0.08 12.67 -5.93
CA ALA A 75 -0.99 13.76 -6.25
C ALA A 75 -2.41 13.55 -5.67
N ASP A 76 -2.95 12.34 -5.74
CA ASP A 76 -4.25 12.00 -5.17
C ASP A 76 -4.26 12.12 -3.64
N ILE A 77 -3.17 11.72 -2.99
CA ILE A 77 -3.03 11.82 -1.54
C ILE A 77 -2.91 13.28 -1.09
N ASP A 78 -2.17 14.10 -1.82
CA ASP A 78 -2.04 15.53 -1.53
C ASP A 78 -3.36 16.27 -1.75
N ALA A 79 -4.13 15.88 -2.77
CA ALA A 79 -5.43 16.47 -3.08
C ALA A 79 -6.55 15.99 -2.12
N SER A 80 -6.39 14.85 -1.47
CA SER A 80 -7.44 14.25 -0.65
C SER A 80 -7.38 14.66 0.83
N SER A 81 -8.53 15.09 1.35
CA SER A 81 -8.77 15.28 2.78
C SER A 81 -9.13 13.99 3.51
N PHE A 82 -9.23 12.87 2.78
CA PHE A 82 -9.75 11.60 3.29
C PHE A 82 -8.75 10.84 4.15
N VAL A 83 -9.29 9.99 5.01
CA VAL A 83 -8.56 8.98 5.76
C VAL A 83 -8.29 7.83 4.80
N LEU A 84 -7.04 7.69 4.38
CA LEU A 84 -6.62 6.50 3.63
C LEU A 84 -6.60 5.30 4.57
N GLY A 85 -6.89 4.11 4.03
CA GLY A 85 -6.66 2.87 4.75
C GLY A 85 -5.18 2.67 5.06
N ASP A 86 -4.88 1.96 6.15
CA ASP A 86 -3.51 1.69 6.62
C ASP A 86 -2.61 1.09 5.52
N TYR A 87 -3.19 0.32 4.59
CA TYR A 87 -2.47 -0.23 3.43
C TYR A 87 -1.85 0.85 2.53
N THR A 88 -2.61 1.89 2.17
CA THR A 88 -2.15 2.93 1.24
C THR A 88 -1.03 3.77 1.85
N TYR A 89 -1.13 4.10 3.15
CA TYR A 89 -0.06 4.78 3.86
C TYR A 89 1.23 3.97 3.92
N ARG A 90 1.15 2.63 4.01
CA ARG A 90 2.32 1.75 3.96
C ARG A 90 2.97 1.71 2.58
N VAL A 91 2.16 1.62 1.53
CA VAL A 91 2.69 1.70 0.15
C VAL A 91 3.41 3.03 -0.06
N LEU A 92 2.84 4.12 0.44
CA LEU A 92 3.44 5.45 0.39
C LEU A 92 4.75 5.55 1.18
N GLU A 93 4.79 4.97 2.38
CA GLU A 93 6.03 4.88 3.16
C GLU A 93 7.13 4.15 2.37
N VAL A 94 6.79 3.05 1.71
CA VAL A 94 7.75 2.29 0.88
C VAL A 94 8.19 3.12 -0.34
N MET A 95 7.28 3.82 -1.02
CA MET A 95 7.60 4.75 -2.12
C MET A 95 8.63 5.80 -1.67
N LEU A 96 8.33 6.51 -0.59
CA LEU A 96 9.16 7.61 -0.10
C LEU A 96 10.52 7.14 0.43
N GLN A 97 10.55 6.01 1.13
CA GLN A 97 11.81 5.43 1.62
C GLN A 97 12.76 5.04 0.48
N ARG A 98 12.23 4.50 -0.63
CA ARG A 98 13.06 4.18 -1.80
C ARG A 98 13.70 5.42 -2.42
N ARG A 99 13.05 6.56 -2.32
CA ARG A 99 13.59 7.86 -2.79
C ARG A 99 14.46 8.56 -1.76
N SER A 100 14.67 7.94 -0.60
CA SER A 100 15.31 8.58 0.55
C SER A 100 14.64 9.90 0.94
N THR A 101 13.32 9.97 0.72
CA THR A 101 12.49 11.14 1.03
C THR A 101 11.83 10.93 2.39
N PRO A 102 11.81 11.93 3.28
CA PRO A 102 11.10 11.81 4.55
C PRO A 102 9.61 11.67 4.33
N LEU A 103 8.94 10.93 5.23
CA LEU A 103 7.49 10.90 5.31
C LEU A 103 6.94 12.30 5.62
N PRO A 104 5.89 12.76 4.93
CA PRO A 104 5.21 13.98 5.32
C PRO A 104 4.62 13.82 6.72
N GLU A 105 4.66 14.90 7.50
CA GLU A 105 4.28 14.92 8.93
C GLU A 105 2.86 14.39 9.18
N ARG A 106 1.92 14.67 8.26
CA ARG A 106 0.54 14.14 8.30
C ARG A 106 0.50 12.61 8.30
N ILE A 107 1.32 11.99 7.43
CA ILE A 107 1.38 10.53 7.28
C ILE A 107 2.15 9.93 8.44
N ASP A 108 3.26 10.54 8.87
CA ASP A 108 4.01 10.09 10.05
C ASP A 108 3.13 10.11 11.31
N SER A 109 2.36 11.17 11.52
CA SER A 109 1.40 11.27 12.62
C SER A 109 0.32 10.20 12.56
N TRP A 110 -0.18 9.85 11.38
CA TRP A 110 -1.19 8.79 11.23
C TRP A 110 -0.59 7.40 11.49
N MET A 111 0.58 7.14 10.90
CA MET A 111 1.30 5.89 11.09
C MET A 111 1.84 5.73 12.51
N ASN A 112 1.93 6.80 13.31
CA ASN A 112 2.36 6.71 14.70
C ASN A 112 1.51 5.76 15.57
N GLY A 113 0.25 5.50 15.18
CA GLY A 113 -0.60 4.46 15.77
C GLY A 113 -0.30 3.03 15.31
N SER A 114 0.45 2.84 14.22
CA SER A 114 0.82 1.52 13.69
C SER A 114 2.08 0.96 14.36
N PRO A 115 2.13 -0.35 14.67
CA PRO A 115 3.32 -0.99 15.25
C PRO A 115 4.58 -0.78 14.41
N LYS A 116 5.71 -0.45 15.04
CA LYS A 116 6.98 -0.16 14.33
C LYS A 116 7.44 -1.28 13.40
N ARG A 117 7.25 -2.55 13.79
CA ARG A 117 7.60 -3.73 12.94
C ARG A 117 6.76 -3.84 11.67
N LEU A 118 5.67 -3.06 11.58
CA LEU A 118 4.80 -2.98 10.42
C LEU A 118 5.08 -1.70 9.61
N ARG A 119 6.14 -0.96 9.93
CA ARG A 119 6.57 0.24 9.20
C ARG A 119 7.85 -0.03 8.41
N GLY A 120 8.04 0.79 7.39
CA GLY A 120 9.22 0.84 6.54
C GLY A 120 9.49 -0.41 5.71
N ILE A 121 10.70 -0.56 5.17
CA ILE A 121 11.07 -1.70 4.32
C ILE A 121 10.95 -3.08 4.99
N GLU A 122 10.83 -3.16 6.32
CA GLU A 122 10.58 -4.40 7.05
C GLU A 122 9.08 -4.83 6.99
N SER A 123 8.23 -3.98 6.42
CA SER A 123 6.79 -4.14 6.21
C SER A 123 6.38 -5.18 5.16
N PHE A 124 7.28 -6.00 4.62
CA PHE A 124 6.90 -7.06 3.67
C PHE A 124 6.04 -8.18 4.30
N LEU A 125 5.76 -8.09 5.59
CA LEU A 125 4.79 -8.94 6.27
C LEU A 125 3.34 -8.56 5.94
N ASN A 126 2.49 -9.58 5.81
CA ASN A 126 1.04 -9.41 5.66
C ASN A 126 0.46 -8.69 6.89
N TYR A 127 0.16 -7.40 6.73
CA TYR A 127 -0.32 -6.52 7.81
C TYR A 127 -1.56 -7.07 8.51
N GLU A 128 -2.55 -7.50 7.74
CA GLU A 128 -3.83 -7.95 8.27
C GLU A 128 -3.63 -9.20 9.11
N THR A 129 -2.75 -10.10 8.67
CA THR A 129 -2.39 -11.32 9.42
C THR A 129 -1.56 -11.00 10.66
N GLU A 130 -0.49 -10.22 10.54
CA GLU A 130 0.39 -9.91 11.66
C GLU A 130 -0.25 -9.00 12.71
N ARG A 131 -1.11 -8.07 12.28
CA ARG A 131 -1.84 -7.17 13.18
C ARG A 131 -2.91 -7.91 13.95
N SER A 132 -3.71 -8.76 13.30
CA SER A 132 -4.74 -9.56 13.97
C SER A 132 -4.14 -10.56 14.95
N VAL A 133 -2.98 -11.13 14.64
CA VAL A 133 -2.27 -12.06 15.54
C VAL A 133 -1.70 -11.33 16.76
N ALA A 134 -1.16 -10.13 16.57
CA ALA A 134 -0.41 -9.48 17.64
C ALA A 134 -1.17 -8.43 18.44
N TYR A 135 -2.30 -7.94 17.93
CA TYR A 135 -3.16 -6.96 18.60
C TYR A 135 -4.63 -7.31 18.39
N PRO A 136 -5.11 -8.43 18.97
CA PRO A 136 -6.50 -8.86 18.82
C PRO A 136 -7.51 -7.87 19.43
N ASP A 137 -7.06 -6.99 20.33
CA ASP A 137 -7.93 -6.10 21.12
C ASP A 137 -8.08 -4.68 20.53
N LEU A 138 -7.40 -4.36 19.43
CA LEU A 138 -7.55 -3.05 18.76
C LEU A 138 -8.84 -3.03 17.95
N VAL A 139 -9.92 -2.55 18.57
CA VAL A 139 -11.19 -2.25 17.89
C VAL A 139 -11.11 -0.84 17.30
N PHE A 140 -11.35 -0.73 16.00
CA PHE A 140 -11.46 0.55 15.30
C PHE A 140 -12.92 0.97 15.27
N ASP A 141 -13.16 2.27 15.46
CA ASP A 141 -14.50 2.81 15.25
C ASP A 141 -14.84 2.86 13.75
N SER A 142 -16.09 3.22 13.44
CA SER A 142 -16.59 3.35 12.07
C SER A 142 -15.85 4.41 11.23
N GLU A 143 -14.96 5.20 11.83
CA GLU A 143 -14.13 6.20 11.17
C GLU A 143 -12.67 5.71 11.00
N GLY A 144 -12.36 4.46 11.34
CA GLY A 144 -11.04 3.87 11.19
C GLY A 144 -10.02 4.37 12.22
N ARG A 145 -10.45 4.94 13.34
CA ARG A 145 -9.55 5.38 14.42
C ARG A 145 -9.41 4.30 15.48
N PRO A 146 -8.21 4.16 16.09
CA PRO A 146 -8.06 3.25 17.21
C PRO A 146 -8.94 3.71 18.37
N SER A 147 -9.98 2.93 18.68
CA SER A 147 -10.85 3.20 19.80
C SER A 147 -10.17 2.64 21.06
N CYS A 148 -9.84 3.52 22.00
CA CYS A 148 -9.45 3.09 23.33
C CYS A 148 -10.66 2.43 23.99
N ILE A 149 -10.72 1.09 24.00
CA ILE A 149 -11.60 0.40 24.94
C ILE A 149 -10.93 0.55 26.32
N PRO A 150 -11.60 1.19 27.30
CA PRO A 150 -11.08 1.21 28.66
C PRO A 150 -10.93 -0.24 29.13
N SER A 151 -9.74 -0.57 29.63
CA SER A 151 -9.45 -1.87 30.24
C SER A 151 -10.57 -2.20 31.23
N SER A 152 -11.04 -3.44 31.20
CA SER A 152 -12.12 -3.98 32.03
C SER A 152 -11.86 -3.92 33.54
N GLU A 153 -10.75 -3.33 33.98
CA GLU A 153 -10.50 -2.94 35.37
C GLU A 153 -11.21 -1.65 35.80
N GLU A 154 -11.68 -0.78 34.90
CA GLU A 154 -12.34 0.50 35.26
C GLU A 154 -13.88 0.42 35.38
N GLN A 155 -14.49 -0.76 35.27
CA GLN A 155 -15.94 -0.96 35.50
C GLN A 155 -16.28 -1.58 36.86
N ARG A 156 -15.34 -1.58 37.81
CA ARG A 156 -15.57 -1.93 39.22
C ARG A 156 -15.07 -0.81 40.15
N ALA A 157 -15.70 0.36 40.08
CA ALA A 157 -15.69 1.35 41.14
C ALA A 157 -17.12 1.82 41.41
#